data_AF-F9DR01-F1
#
_entry.id   AF-F9DR01-F1
#
_cell.length_a   1.000
_cell.length_b   1.000
_cell.length_c   1.000
_cell.angle_alpha   90.00
_cell.angle_beta   90.00
_cell.angle_gamma   90.00
#
_symmetry.space_group_name_H-M   'P 1'
#
loop_
_entity.id
_entity.type
_entity.pdbx_description
1 polymer ?
#
loop_
_entity_poly.entity_id
_entity_poly.type
_entity_poly.pdbx_seq_one_letter_code
_entity_poly.pdbx_strand_id
1 'polypeptide(L)'
;MLPATSLAVSAENAPTGIYSVEKEIYYSKTEFKAMSSAQKKKIFKEKWFISTGGQVFPISAMLLPSTLLISTAEKQVDFERKNNVDLNEIASGGFEVTTIE
;
A
#
# COMPACT_ATOMS: atom_id res chain seq x y z
N MET A 1 -30.61 10.61 -10.59
CA MET A 1 -30.14 9.21 -10.55
C MET A 1 -28.65 9.25 -10.80
N LEU A 2 -27.83 9.11 -9.76
CA LEU A 2 -26.37 9.09 -9.90
C LEU A 2 -25.96 7.69 -10.40
N PRO A 3 -25.15 7.57 -11.47
CA PRO A 3 -24.67 6.27 -11.88
C PRO A 3 -23.77 5.71 -10.78
N ALA A 4 -24.02 4.46 -10.42
CA ALA A 4 -23.20 3.68 -9.52
C ALA A 4 -21.74 3.76 -9.99
N THR A 5 -20.86 4.26 -9.13
CA THR A 5 -19.41 4.16 -9.31
C THR A 5 -19.12 2.68 -9.46
N SER A 6 -18.81 2.27 -10.69
CA SER A 6 -18.29 0.95 -11.00
C SER A 6 -17.07 0.74 -10.11
N LEU A 7 -17.24 -0.05 -9.06
CA LEU A 7 -16.17 -0.85 -8.48
C LEU A 7 -15.73 -1.81 -9.59
N ALA A 8 -14.96 -1.27 -10.54
CA ALA A 8 -14.17 -2.07 -11.45
C ALA A 8 -13.20 -2.81 -10.54
N VAL A 9 -13.58 -4.05 -10.21
CA VAL A 9 -12.66 -5.10 -9.81
C VAL A 9 -11.59 -5.19 -10.90
N SER A 10 -10.58 -4.33 -10.82
CA SER A 10 -9.29 -4.59 -11.43
C SER A 10 -8.78 -5.82 -10.72
N ALA A 11 -9.02 -6.98 -11.33
CA ALA A 11 -8.48 -8.28 -10.94
C ALA A 11 -6.95 -8.34 -11.19
N GLU A 12 -6.27 -7.23 -10.98
CA GLU A 12 -4.84 -7.07 -11.01
C GLU A 12 -4.45 -6.62 -9.62
N ASN A 13 -3.74 -7.50 -8.91
CA ASN A 13 -3.23 -7.19 -7.58
C ASN A 13 -2.44 -5.87 -7.61
N ALA A 14 -2.51 -5.09 -6.54
CA ALA A 14 -1.79 -3.83 -6.48
C ALA A 14 -0.29 -4.05 -6.68
N PRO A 15 0.40 -3.11 -7.33
CA PRO A 15 1.80 -3.28 -7.68
C PRO A 15 2.65 -3.52 -6.42
N THR A 16 3.69 -4.33 -6.57
CA THR A 16 4.54 -4.68 -5.44
C THR A 16 5.38 -3.48 -5.00
N GLY A 17 5.21 -3.04 -3.75
CA GLY A 17 5.89 -1.88 -3.22
C GLY A 17 5.44 -1.54 -1.80
N ILE A 18 5.76 -0.33 -1.35
CA ILE A 18 5.48 0.13 0.00
C ILE A 18 4.41 1.20 -0.05
N TYR A 19 3.40 1.06 0.79
CA TYR A 19 2.20 1.86 0.83
C TYR A 19 2.06 2.52 2.21
N SER A 20 1.71 3.80 2.22
CA SER A 20 1.18 4.47 3.40
C SER A 20 -0.31 4.68 3.16
N VAL A 21 -1.16 4.02 3.94
CA VAL A 21 -2.61 4.25 3.87
C VAL A 21 -2.96 5.61 4.46
N GLU A 22 -2.35 6.00 5.57
CA GLU A 22 -2.64 7.28 6.24
C GLU A 22 -2.26 8.50 5.39
N LYS A 23 -1.27 8.36 4.51
CA LYS A 23 -0.77 9.44 3.65
C LYS A 23 -1.13 9.26 2.18
N GLU A 24 -1.69 8.11 1.83
CA GLU A 24 -2.02 7.72 0.47
C GLU A 24 -0.80 7.81 -0.47
N ILE A 25 0.35 7.32 0.01
CA ILE A 25 1.63 7.36 -0.71
C ILE A 25 2.03 5.93 -1.10
N TYR A 26 2.47 5.78 -2.35
CA TYR A 26 3.13 4.58 -2.85
C TYR A 26 4.60 4.84 -3.16
N TYR A 27 5.46 3.89 -2.79
CA TYR A 27 6.85 3.81 -3.23
C TYR A 27 7.11 2.45 -3.87
N SER A 28 7.58 2.46 -5.11
CA SER A 28 8.06 1.26 -5.76
C SER A 28 9.30 0.70 -5.06
N LYS A 29 9.60 -0.58 -5.33
CA LYS A 29 10.84 -1.22 -4.85
C LYS A 29 12.10 -0.43 -5.25
N THR A 30 12.10 0.20 -6.42
CA THR A 30 13.23 0.98 -6.93
C THR A 30 13.39 2.29 -6.16
N GLU A 31 12.30 3.02 -5.95
CA GLU A 31 12.30 4.26 -5.17
C GLU A 31 12.71 3.99 -3.72
N PHE A 32 12.12 2.97 -3.10
CA PHE A 32 12.51 2.61 -1.74
C PHE A 32 13.98 2.24 -1.65
N LYS A 33 14.56 1.53 -2.64
CA LYS A 33 16.00 1.24 -2.66
C LYS A 33 16.85 2.50 -2.77
N ALA A 34 16.44 3.46 -3.61
CA ALA A 34 17.13 4.72 -3.82
C ALA A 34 17.07 5.67 -2.61
N MET A 35 16.11 5.47 -1.69
CA MET A 35 16.01 6.27 -0.48
C MET A 35 17.22 6.13 0.45
N SER A 36 17.55 7.24 1.10
CA SER A 36 18.58 7.30 2.13
C SER A 36 18.19 6.48 3.37
N SER A 37 19.19 6.01 4.12
CA SER A 37 18.97 5.22 5.35
C SER A 37 18.12 5.96 6.39
N ALA A 38 18.19 7.30 6.43
CA ALA A 38 17.37 8.13 7.32
C ALA A 38 15.89 8.08 6.92
N GLN A 39 15.57 8.19 5.63
CA GLN A 39 14.20 8.07 5.11
C GLN A 39 13.63 6.68 5.38
N LYS A 40 14.40 5.62 5.09
CA LYS A 40 14.00 4.24 5.38
C LYS A 40 13.66 4.06 6.87
N LYS A 41 14.54 4.53 7.77
CA LYS A 41 14.29 4.50 9.23
C LYS A 41 13.01 5.23 9.63
N LYS A 42 12.67 6.34 8.97
CA LYS A 42 11.42 7.06 9.22
C LYS A 42 10.21 6.21 8.80
N ILE A 43 10.24 5.61 7.61
CA ILE A 43 9.20 4.71 7.11
C ILE A 43 9.02 3.51 8.05
N PHE A 44 10.09 2.89 8.52
CA PHE A 44 10.04 1.78 9.49
C PHE A 44 9.47 2.16 10.87
N LYS A 45 9.51 3.44 11.24
CA LYS A 45 8.93 3.96 12.50
C LYS A 45 7.46 4.35 12.36
N GLU A 46 7.00 4.52 11.13
CA GLU A 46 5.62 4.89 10.80
C GLU A 46 4.81 3.64 10.39
N LYS A 47 3.48 3.78 10.33
CA LYS A 47 2.58 2.70 9.87
C LYS A 47 2.56 2.65 8.34
N TRP A 48 3.55 1.96 7.79
CA TRP A 48 3.61 1.63 6.36
C TRP A 48 3.38 0.14 6.15
N PHE A 49 2.98 -0.21 4.94
CA PHE A 49 2.63 -1.56 4.52
C PHE A 49 3.38 -1.92 3.24
N ILE A 50 3.54 -3.20 2.98
CA ILE A 50 4.20 -3.75 1.80
C ILE A 50 3.16 -4.63 1.11
N SER A 51 2.83 -4.31 -0.14
CA SER A 51 2.05 -5.23 -0.98
C SER A 51 2.99 -6.09 -1.80
N THR A 52 2.69 -7.39 -1.89
CA THR A 52 3.40 -8.36 -2.73
C THR A 52 2.41 -9.16 -3.56
N GLY A 53 1.73 -8.50 -4.50
CA GLY A 53 0.88 -9.17 -5.49
C GLY A 53 -0.27 -9.96 -4.87
N GLY A 54 -1.05 -9.32 -4.00
CA GLY A 54 -2.27 -9.90 -3.40
C GLY A 54 -2.17 -10.18 -1.90
N GLN A 55 -1.00 -9.99 -1.31
CA GLN A 55 -0.79 -10.01 0.15
C GLN A 55 -0.18 -8.71 0.61
N VAL A 56 -0.60 -8.24 1.79
CA VAL A 56 -0.15 -7.01 2.42
C VAL A 56 0.44 -7.36 3.78
N PHE A 57 1.60 -6.76 4.07
CA PHE A 57 2.34 -6.95 5.31
C PHE A 57 2.62 -5.59 5.92
N PRO A 58 2.59 -5.42 7.24
CA PRO A 58 3.16 -4.21 7.84
C PRO A 58 4.66 -4.14 7.53
N ILE A 59 5.21 -2.94 7.31
CA ILE A 59 6.63 -2.79 6.98
C ILE A 59 7.55 -3.34 8.10
N SER A 60 7.07 -3.26 9.34
CA SER A 60 7.73 -3.84 10.52
C SER A 60 7.87 -5.37 10.44
N ALA A 61 7.06 -6.05 9.62
CA ALA A 61 7.20 -7.49 9.39
C ALA A 61 8.58 -7.84 8.82
N MET A 62 9.22 -6.96 8.05
CA MET A 62 10.59 -7.20 7.54
C MET A 62 11.65 -7.38 8.65
N LEU A 63 11.35 -6.96 9.87
CA LEU A 63 12.21 -7.15 11.04
C LEU A 63 11.96 -8.49 11.75
N LEU A 64 10.89 -9.20 11.38
CA LEU A 64 10.53 -10.48 11.97
C LEU A 64 11.26 -11.64 11.26
N PRO A 65 11.57 -12.72 11.99
CA PRO A 65 12.01 -13.96 11.38
C PRO A 65 10.95 -14.50 10.41
N SER A 66 11.41 -15.18 9.37
CA SER A 66 10.58 -15.66 8.26
C SER A 66 9.44 -16.59 8.68
N THR A 67 9.57 -17.28 9.81
CA THR A 67 8.51 -18.11 10.41
C THR A 67 7.32 -17.30 10.91
N LEU A 68 7.53 -16.04 11.32
CA LEU A 68 6.48 -15.15 11.81
C LEU A 68 5.89 -14.27 10.70
N LEU A 69 6.62 -14.05 9.60
CA LEU A 69 6.17 -13.28 8.43
C LEU A 69 4.83 -13.80 7.89
N ILE A 70 4.68 -15.11 7.76
CA ILE A 70 3.48 -15.75 7.21
C ILE A 70 2.25 -15.46 8.07
N SER A 71 2.42 -15.35 9.40
CA SER A 71 1.32 -15.03 10.33
C SER A 71 0.89 -13.56 10.24
N THR A 72 1.74 -12.68 9.70
CA THR A 72 1.45 -11.26 9.51
C THR A 72 0.91 -10.93 8.12
N ALA A 73 0.80 -11.92 7.23
CA ALA A 73 0.24 -11.76 5.90
C ALA A 73 -1.26 -11.52 5.98
N GLU A 74 -1.72 -10.36 5.53
CA GLU A 74 -3.15 -10.10 5.29
C GLU A 74 -3.42 -10.16 3.79
N LYS A 75 -4.56 -10.70 3.35
CA LYS A 75 -4.93 -10.64 1.93
C LYS A 75 -5.21 -9.19 1.56
N GLN A 76 -4.78 -8.78 0.37
CA GLN A 76 -4.94 -7.39 -0.09
C GLN A 76 -6.40 -6.92 -0.01
N VAL A 77 -7.34 -7.74 -0.48
CA VAL A 77 -8.77 -7.42 -0.48
C VAL A 77 -9.34 -7.21 0.94
N ASP A 78 -8.89 -8.02 1.90
CA ASP A 78 -9.32 -7.87 3.30
C ASP A 78 -8.70 -6.61 3.93
N PHE A 79 -7.44 -6.32 3.62
CA PHE A 79 -6.75 -5.10 4.03
C PHE A 79 -7.44 -3.84 3.49
N GLU A 80 -7.71 -3.80 2.17
CA GLU A 80 -8.39 -2.71 1.47
C GLU A 80 -9.78 -2.45 2.07
N ARG A 81 -10.56 -3.51 2.28
CA ARG A 81 -11.88 -3.40 2.93
C ARG A 81 -11.78 -2.88 4.36
N LYS A 82 -10.84 -3.37 5.16
CA LYS A 82 -10.68 -3.02 6.57
C LYS A 82 -10.22 -1.58 6.76
N ASN A 83 -9.39 -1.08 5.86
CA ASN A 83 -8.85 0.28 5.92
C ASN A 83 -9.63 1.25 5.02
N ASN A 84 -10.66 0.78 4.32
CA ASN A 84 -11.46 1.54 3.36
C ASN A 84 -10.59 2.31 2.34
N VAL A 85 -9.66 1.60 1.71
CA VAL A 85 -8.64 2.14 0.81
C VAL A 85 -8.52 1.27 -0.44
N ASP A 86 -8.15 1.86 -1.57
CA ASP A 86 -7.78 1.14 -2.80
C ASP A 86 -6.28 1.30 -3.07
N LEU A 87 -5.52 0.21 -3.03
CA LEU A 87 -4.06 0.28 -3.21
C LEU A 87 -3.67 0.48 -4.68
N ASN A 88 -4.51 0.05 -5.62
CA ASN A 88 -4.28 0.32 -7.04
C ASN A 88 -4.46 1.82 -7.34
N GLU A 89 -5.41 2.48 -6.70
CA GLU A 89 -5.63 3.93 -6.79
C GLU A 89 -4.43 4.71 -6.22
N ILE A 90 -3.97 4.34 -5.01
CA ILE A 90 -2.77 4.94 -4.40
C ILE A 90 -1.54 4.76 -5.30
N ALA A 91 -1.34 3.57 -5.87
CA ALA A 91 -0.19 3.30 -6.73
C ALA A 91 -0.25 4.05 -8.07
N SER A 92 -1.45 4.26 -8.60
CA SER A 92 -1.66 4.99 -9.86
C SER A 92 -1.58 6.52 -9.67
N GLY A 93 -1.39 7.00 -8.43
CA GLY A 93 -1.49 8.42 -8.10
C GLY A 93 -2.90 8.96 -8.32
N GLY A 94 -3.90 8.08 -8.30
CA GLY A 94 -5.29 8.32 -8.71
C GLY A 94 -6.12 9.14 -7.72
N PHE A 95 -5.49 9.94 -6.86
CA PHE A 95 -6.19 11.06 -6.28
C PHE A 95 -6.15 12.17 -7.31
N GLU A 96 -7.28 12.36 -8.02
CA GLU A 96 -7.54 13.62 -8.70
C GLU A 96 -7.20 14.73 -7.70
N VAL A 97 -6.14 15.47 -8.00
CA VAL A 97 -5.89 16.77 -7.41
C VAL A 97 -7.16 17.54 -7.69
N THR A 98 -8.05 17.66 -6.69
CA THR A 98 -9.16 18.58 -6.77
C THR A 98 -8.51 19.96 -6.82
N THR A 99 -8.27 20.45 -8.04
CA THR A 99 -7.93 21.85 -8.29
C THR A 99 -9.09 22.64 -7.74
N ILE A 100 -8.91 23.21 -6.56
CA ILE A 100 -9.79 24.26 -6.06
C ILE A 100 -9.32 25.52 -6.81
N GLU A 101 -9.99 25.85 -7.91
CA GLU A 101 -9.95 27.22 -8.48
C GLU A 101 -10.81 28.17 -7.64
#